data_AF-A0A2V8QFR0-F1
#
_entry.id   AF-A0A2V8QFR0-F1
#
_cell.length_a   1.000
_cell.length_b   1.000
_cell.length_c   1.000
_cell.angle_alpha   90.00
_cell.angle_beta   90.00
_cell.angle_gamma   90.00
#
_symmetry.space_group_name_H-M   'P 1'
#
loop_
_entity.id
_entity.type
_entity.pdbx_description
1 polymer ?
#
loop_
_entity_poly.entity_id
_entity_poly.type
_entity_poly.pdbx_seq_one_letter_code
_entity_poly.pdbx_strand_id
1 'polypeptide(L)'
;TRQSINSTGLTIHDGSGLSRLNLITPRVTSQLLAAIARSNSAAVFTESLPIAATDGTLGGRLQRAKGKVRAKTGALTYINALSGYLTTSEGQTYAFSIICNDNTTSSSAIRLIDQLVLTLDNYLDKGSADKKSIPSNAKH
;
A
#
# COMPACT_ATOMS: atom_id res chain seq x y z
N THR A 1 -2.07 36.65 -0.11
CA THR A 1 -1.66 36.23 -1.46
C THR A 1 -2.33 34.91 -1.79
N ARG A 2 -3.34 34.92 -2.67
CA ARG A 2 -4.08 33.73 -3.12
C ARG A 2 -3.22 32.98 -4.16
N GLN A 3 -2.80 31.76 -3.86
CA GLN A 3 -2.15 30.91 -4.87
C GLN A 3 -3.23 30.18 -5.66
N SER A 4 -3.41 30.62 -6.91
CA SER A 4 -4.17 29.93 -7.95
C SER A 4 -3.46 28.62 -8.30
N ILE A 5 -4.01 27.51 -7.80
CA ILE A 5 -3.70 26.18 -8.31
C ILE A 5 -4.38 26.01 -9.67
N ASN A 6 -3.55 25.92 -10.70
CA ASN A 6 -3.94 25.69 -12.09
C ASN A 6 -4.48 24.26 -12.22
N SER A 7 -5.80 24.12 -12.39
CA SER A 7 -6.55 22.84 -12.39
C SER A 7 -6.63 22.16 -13.75
N THR A 8 -5.80 22.55 -14.73
CA THR A 8 -5.76 21.94 -16.06
C THR A 8 -5.09 20.56 -16.02
N GLY A 9 -5.93 19.54 -15.87
CA GLY A 9 -5.57 18.13 -15.91
C GLY A 9 -6.71 17.21 -15.43
N LEU A 10 -7.79 17.75 -14.88
CA LEU A 10 -8.95 16.99 -14.45
C LEU A 10 -10.02 16.95 -15.55
N THR A 11 -9.79 16.14 -16.57
CA THR A 11 -10.84 15.84 -17.54
C THR A 11 -11.79 14.81 -16.94
N ILE A 12 -12.95 15.29 -16.49
CA ILE A 12 -14.06 14.48 -15.98
C ILE A 12 -14.78 13.90 -17.20
N HIS A 13 -14.68 12.59 -17.41
CA HIS A 13 -15.53 11.89 -18.36
C HIS A 13 -16.33 10.76 -17.72
N ASP A 14 -17.62 10.85 -18.00
CA ASP A 14 -18.67 9.84 -18.04
C ASP A 14 -19.45 9.48 -16.77
N GLY A 15 -20.78 9.54 -16.93
CA GLY A 15 -21.83 9.47 -15.92
C GLY A 15 -22.24 8.05 -15.53
N SER A 16 -21.29 7.11 -15.48
CA SER A 16 -21.53 5.71 -15.07
C SER A 16 -21.33 5.45 -13.57
N GLY A 17 -20.94 6.47 -12.79
CA GLY A 17 -20.79 6.39 -11.34
C GLY A 17 -19.47 5.78 -10.82
N LEU A 18 -18.56 5.35 -11.69
CA LEU A 18 -17.22 4.80 -11.35
C LEU A 18 -16.09 5.85 -11.35
N SER A 19 -16.41 7.11 -11.61
CA SER A 19 -15.45 8.18 -11.94
C SER A 19 -14.41 8.47 -10.83
N ARG A 20 -14.76 8.29 -9.55
CA ARG A 20 -13.82 8.47 -8.43
C ARG A 20 -12.81 7.32 -8.26
N LEU A 21 -13.18 6.10 -8.63
CA LEU A 21 -12.32 4.91 -8.48
C LEU A 21 -11.27 4.84 -9.59
N ASN A 22 -11.61 5.30 -10.80
CA ASN A 22 -10.67 5.41 -11.92
C ASN A 22 -9.51 6.39 -11.65
N LEU A 23 -9.71 7.40 -10.81
CA LEU A 23 -8.65 8.34 -10.40
C LEU A 23 -7.67 7.75 -9.36
N ILE A 24 -8.09 6.72 -8.61
CA ILE A 24 -7.29 6.09 -7.54
C ILE A 24 -7.03 4.63 -7.92
N THR A 25 -6.35 4.40 -9.04
CA THR A 25 -5.89 3.05 -9.40
C THR A 25 -4.78 2.60 -8.46
N PRO A 26 -4.62 1.28 -8.20
CA PRO A 26 -3.55 0.77 -7.34
C PRO A 26 -2.16 1.24 -7.78
N ARG A 27 -1.96 1.37 -9.09
CA ARG A 27 -0.71 1.87 -9.68
C ARG A 27 -0.44 3.31 -9.28
N VAL A 28 -1.40 4.21 -9.48
CA VAL A 28 -1.26 5.63 -9.11
C VAL A 28 -1.05 5.77 -7.61
N THR A 29 -1.79 5.02 -6.79
CA THR A 29 -1.62 5.04 -5.32
C THR A 29 -0.23 4.56 -4.90
N SER A 30 0.28 3.47 -5.48
CA SER A 30 1.63 2.98 -5.19
C SER A 30 2.73 3.95 -5.59
N GLN A 31 2.56 4.66 -6.73
CA GLN A 31 3.49 5.68 -7.19
C GLN A 31 3.46 6.91 -6.27
N LEU A 32 2.28 7.34 -5.84
CA LEU A 32 2.12 8.42 -4.87
C LEU A 32 2.82 8.09 -3.55
N LEU A 33 2.61 6.88 -3.01
CA LEU A 33 3.29 6.42 -1.80
C LEU A 33 4.82 6.42 -1.99
N ALA A 34 5.31 5.93 -3.13
CA ALA A 34 6.74 5.97 -3.44
C ALA A 34 7.29 7.41 -3.58
N ALA A 35 6.49 8.37 -4.05
CA ALA A 35 6.87 9.77 -4.11
C ALA A 35 6.91 10.41 -2.70
N ILE A 36 5.90 10.14 -1.87
CA ILE A 36 5.85 10.63 -0.47
C ILE A 36 7.04 10.08 0.33
N ALA A 37 7.40 8.81 0.14
CA ALA A 37 8.55 8.19 0.80
C ALA A 37 9.90 8.87 0.50
N ARG A 38 9.99 9.63 -0.60
CA ARG A 38 11.19 10.42 -0.98
C ARG A 38 11.09 11.89 -0.60
N SER A 39 9.98 12.31 0.00
CA SER A 39 9.73 13.70 0.39
C SER A 39 10.18 13.97 1.83
N ASN A 40 10.34 15.24 2.19
CA ASN A 40 10.64 15.65 3.57
C ASN A 40 9.52 15.28 4.56
N SER A 41 8.32 14.96 4.07
CA SER A 41 7.17 14.56 4.88
C SER A 41 7.06 13.04 5.08
N ALA A 42 8.02 12.25 4.59
CA ALA A 42 7.97 10.78 4.62
C ALA A 42 7.75 10.22 6.03
N ALA A 43 8.49 10.74 7.02
CA ALA A 43 8.40 10.29 8.42
C ALA A 43 7.00 10.56 8.99
N VAL A 44 6.56 11.83 8.95
CA VAL A 44 5.25 12.26 9.46
C VAL A 44 4.10 11.49 8.80
N PHE A 45 4.15 11.32 7.48
CA PHE A 45 3.13 10.56 6.77
C PHE A 45 3.13 9.08 7.18
N THR A 46 4.29 8.44 7.27
CA THR A 46 4.42 7.03 7.65
C THR A 46 3.96 6.79 9.08
N GLU A 47 4.26 7.69 10.00
CA GLU A 47 3.83 7.64 11.41
C GLU A 47 2.32 7.82 11.57
N SER A 48 1.66 8.53 10.65
CA SER A 48 0.20 8.66 10.65
C SER A 48 -0.55 7.38 10.25
N LEU A 49 0.16 6.39 9.69
CA LEU A 49 -0.45 5.16 9.20
C LEU A 49 -0.61 4.12 10.32
N PRO A 50 -1.78 3.44 10.42
CA PRO A 50 -1.98 2.33 11.35
C PRO A 50 -0.95 1.20 11.16
N ILE A 51 -0.49 0.65 12.27
CA ILE A 51 0.48 -0.45 12.32
C ILE A 51 -0.26 -1.79 12.41
N ALA A 52 0.13 -2.76 11.59
CA ALA A 52 -0.39 -4.12 11.65
C ALA A 52 -0.28 -4.74 13.06
N ALA A 53 -1.36 -5.41 13.49
CA ALA A 53 -1.47 -6.10 14.77
C ALA A 53 -1.22 -5.24 16.02
N THR A 54 -1.31 -3.92 15.88
CA THR A 54 -1.06 -2.97 16.97
C THR A 54 -2.18 -1.95 17.04
N ASP A 55 -2.47 -1.24 15.95
CA ASP A 55 -3.28 -0.03 16.03
C ASP A 55 -4.47 0.01 15.06
N GLY A 56 -5.51 0.72 15.51
CA GLY A 56 -6.68 1.10 14.72
C GLY A 56 -7.32 -0.07 13.99
N THR A 57 -7.68 0.13 12.73
CA THR A 57 -8.36 -0.87 11.89
C THR A 57 -7.50 -2.11 11.54
N LEU A 58 -6.24 -2.16 11.99
CA LEU A 58 -5.33 -3.29 11.80
C LEU A 58 -4.97 -4.01 13.10
N GLY A 59 -5.45 -3.58 14.27
CA GLY A 59 -5.07 -4.17 15.56
C GLY A 59 -5.34 -5.68 15.69
N GLY A 60 -6.41 -6.18 15.06
CA GLY A 60 -6.73 -7.61 15.00
C GLY A 60 -6.26 -8.34 13.73
N ARG A 61 -5.58 -7.65 12.81
CA ARG A 61 -5.26 -8.15 11.46
C ARG A 61 -3.76 -8.29 11.26
N LEU A 62 -3.37 -9.12 10.29
CA LEU A 62 -1.97 -9.27 9.86
C LEU A 62 -1.00 -9.62 11.01
N GLN A 63 -1.41 -10.49 11.94
CA GLN A 63 -0.59 -10.89 13.10
C GLN A 63 0.82 -11.38 12.74
N ARG A 64 0.93 -12.08 11.61
CA ARG A 64 2.21 -12.59 11.09
C ARG A 64 3.13 -11.51 10.50
N ALA A 65 2.59 -10.31 10.25
CA ALA A 65 3.31 -9.15 9.76
C ALA A 65 3.28 -7.98 10.78
N LYS A 66 3.18 -8.31 12.07
CA LYS A 66 3.18 -7.34 13.16
C LYS A 66 4.40 -6.41 13.07
N GLY A 67 4.15 -5.11 13.10
CA GLY A 67 5.20 -4.08 12.99
C GLY A 67 5.84 -3.93 11.61
N LYS A 68 5.67 -4.89 10.70
CA LYS A 68 6.20 -4.84 9.33
C LYS A 68 5.35 -4.01 8.37
N VAL A 69 4.04 -3.91 8.63
CA VAL A 69 3.09 -3.23 7.75
C VAL A 69 2.54 -1.98 8.42
N ARG A 70 2.64 -0.85 7.70
CA ARG A 70 1.98 0.41 8.03
C ARG A 70 1.07 0.81 6.88
N ALA A 71 -0.25 0.78 7.08
CA ALA A 71 -1.17 0.96 5.96
C ALA A 71 -2.50 1.58 6.36
N LYS A 72 -3.05 2.38 5.45
CA LYS A 72 -4.39 2.93 5.58
C LYS A 72 -5.42 2.00 4.95
N THR A 73 -6.47 1.74 5.71
CA THR A 73 -7.68 1.06 5.26
C THR A 73 -8.61 2.02 4.51
N GLY A 74 -9.16 1.56 3.40
CA GLY A 74 -10.27 2.21 2.69
C GLY A 74 -11.44 1.24 2.56
N ALA A 75 -12.64 1.68 2.93
CA ALA A 75 -13.87 0.92 2.74
C ALA A 75 -14.95 1.87 2.18
N LEU A 76 -15.48 1.54 1.01
CA LEU A 76 -16.62 2.19 0.38
C LEU A 76 -17.60 1.09 -0.07
N THR A 77 -18.84 1.44 -0.40
CA THR A 77 -19.84 0.47 -0.86
C THR A 77 -19.29 -0.32 -2.05
N TYR A 78 -19.15 -1.65 -1.88
CA TYR A 78 -18.55 -2.59 -2.85
C TYR A 78 -17.04 -2.51 -3.07
N ILE A 79 -16.30 -1.63 -2.36
CA ILE A 79 -14.83 -1.53 -2.46
C ILE A 79 -14.17 -1.69 -1.09
N ASN A 80 -13.21 -2.58 -1.02
CA ASN A 80 -12.26 -2.66 0.10
C ASN A 80 -10.85 -2.44 -0.42
N ALA A 81 -10.07 -1.62 0.29
CA ALA A 81 -8.70 -1.29 -0.10
C ALA A 81 -7.77 -1.24 1.12
N LEU A 82 -6.51 -1.55 0.87
CA LEU A 82 -5.42 -1.39 1.82
C LEU A 82 -4.18 -0.92 1.06
N SER A 83 -3.65 0.23 1.46
CA SER A 83 -2.46 0.80 0.81
C SER A 83 -1.51 1.35 1.86
N GLY A 84 -0.20 1.19 1.63
CA GLY A 84 0.80 1.61 2.59
C GLY A 84 2.17 1.04 2.29
N TYR A 85 2.94 0.83 3.36
CA TYR A 85 4.31 0.35 3.31
C TYR A 85 4.45 -1.00 4.00
N LEU A 86 5.31 -1.84 3.43
CA LEU A 86 5.76 -3.11 4.00
C LEU A 86 7.27 -3.07 4.11
N THR A 87 7.78 -3.30 5.31
CA THR A 87 9.21 -3.41 5.60
C THR A 87 9.56 -4.87 5.80
N THR A 88 10.43 -5.38 4.93
CA THR A 88 10.97 -6.75 4.99
C THR A 88 11.85 -6.95 6.22
N SER A 89 12.14 -8.21 6.53
CA SER A 89 13.02 -8.56 7.66
C SER A 89 14.45 -8.03 7.50
N GLU A 90 14.88 -7.72 6.27
CA GLU A 90 16.16 -7.10 5.96
C GLU A 90 16.14 -5.56 5.99
N GLY A 91 15.00 -4.95 6.31
CA GLY A 91 14.84 -3.50 6.42
C GLY A 91 14.49 -2.79 5.11
N GLN A 92 14.40 -3.51 3.99
CA GLN A 92 13.96 -2.92 2.73
C GLN A 92 12.45 -2.62 2.80
N THR A 93 12.08 -1.39 2.46
CA THR A 93 10.70 -0.92 2.46
C THR A 93 10.12 -0.88 1.05
N TYR A 94 8.89 -1.36 0.90
CA TYR A 94 8.12 -1.41 -0.34
C TYR A 94 6.78 -0.71 -0.17
N ALA A 95 6.39 0.09 -1.15
CA ALA A 95 5.04 0.65 -1.23
C ALA A 95 4.10 -0.34 -1.93
N PHE A 96 2.88 -0.50 -1.41
CA PHE A 96 1.86 -1.37 -2.00
C PHE A 96 0.47 -0.72 -1.98
N SER A 97 -0.38 -1.18 -2.88
CA SER A 97 -1.80 -0.85 -2.91
C SER A 97 -2.59 -2.05 -3.40
N ILE A 98 -3.56 -2.49 -2.61
CA ILE A 98 -4.47 -3.58 -2.95
C ILE A 98 -5.89 -3.01 -2.89
N ILE A 99 -6.63 -3.17 -3.99
CA ILE A 99 -8.01 -2.70 -4.12
C ILE A 99 -8.84 -3.88 -4.62
N CYS A 100 -9.89 -4.23 -3.88
CA CYS A 100 -10.89 -5.23 -4.25
C CYS A 100 -12.22 -4.53 -4.51
N ASN A 101 -12.59 -4.43 -5.79
CA ASN A 101 -13.89 -3.92 -6.25
C ASN A 101 -14.95 -5.02 -6.29
N ASP A 102 -16.21 -4.61 -6.42
CA ASP A 102 -17.39 -5.47 -6.65
C ASP A 102 -17.53 -6.63 -5.66
N ASN A 103 -17.21 -6.38 -4.39
CA ASN A 103 -17.44 -7.38 -3.36
C ASN A 103 -18.87 -7.24 -2.82
N THR A 104 -19.65 -8.32 -2.92
CA THR A 104 -20.96 -8.44 -2.27
C THR A 104 -20.83 -8.64 -0.76
N THR A 105 -19.63 -9.03 -0.26
CA THR A 105 -19.34 -9.20 1.16
C THR A 105 -17.96 -8.64 1.55
N SER A 106 -17.95 -7.57 2.37
CA SER A 106 -16.71 -6.89 2.79
C SER A 106 -15.74 -7.80 3.55
N SER A 107 -16.25 -8.76 4.32
CA SER A 107 -15.42 -9.66 5.11
C SER A 107 -14.56 -10.59 4.25
N SER A 108 -15.07 -11.06 3.11
CA SER A 108 -14.33 -11.91 2.17
C SER A 108 -13.22 -11.12 1.47
N ALA A 109 -13.51 -9.89 1.03
CA ALA A 109 -12.51 -9.02 0.44
C ALA A 109 -11.40 -8.66 1.44
N ILE A 110 -11.75 -8.34 2.69
CA ILE A 110 -10.77 -8.06 3.75
C ILE A 110 -9.84 -9.26 3.99
N ARG A 111 -10.38 -10.48 4.05
CA ARG A 111 -9.56 -11.70 4.20
C ARG A 111 -8.61 -11.90 3.02
N LEU A 112 -9.09 -11.69 1.78
CA LEU A 112 -8.25 -11.80 0.58
C LEU A 112 -7.13 -10.76 0.58
N ILE A 113 -7.44 -9.51 0.93
CA ILE A 113 -6.44 -8.45 1.07
C ILE A 113 -5.38 -8.87 2.10
N ASP A 114 -5.79 -9.39 3.25
CA ASP A 114 -4.84 -9.83 4.28
C ASP A 114 -3.95 -10.98 3.79
N GLN A 115 -4.52 -11.96 3.08
CA GLN A 115 -3.73 -13.06 2.50
C GLN A 115 -2.74 -12.57 1.44
N LEU A 116 -3.12 -11.62 0.60
CA LEU A 116 -2.23 -11.04 -0.40
C LEU A 116 -1.07 -10.31 0.26
N VAL A 117 -1.31 -9.52 1.31
CA VAL A 117 -0.23 -8.84 2.07
C VAL A 117 0.73 -9.85 2.68
N LEU A 118 0.22 -10.91 3.31
CA LEU A 118 1.06 -11.95 3.90
C LEU A 118 1.85 -12.74 2.85
N THR A 119 1.26 -12.97 1.68
CA THR A 119 1.94 -13.62 0.55
C THR A 119 3.06 -12.73 0.02
N LEU A 120 2.82 -11.42 -0.09
CA LEU A 120 3.84 -10.44 -0.47
C LEU A 120 5.00 -10.38 0.53
N ASP A 121 4.72 -10.35 1.84
CA ASP A 121 5.76 -10.41 2.89
C ASP A 121 6.67 -11.62 2.69
N ASN A 122 6.08 -12.82 2.57
CA ASN A 122 6.83 -14.06 2.38
C ASN A 122 7.62 -14.07 1.07
N TYR A 123 7.05 -13.55 -0.02
CA TYR A 123 7.74 -13.49 -1.31
C TYR A 123 8.94 -12.54 -1.28
N LEU A 124 8.78 -11.37 -0.67
CA LEU A 124 9.83 -10.36 -0.57
C LEU A 124 10.95 -10.79 0.39
N ASP A 125 10.62 -11.47 1.48
CA ASP A 125 11.62 -12.04 2.38
C ASP A 125 12.42 -13.17 1.69
N LYS A 126 11.77 -14.04 0.88
CA LYS A 126 12.46 -15.07 0.09
C LYS A 126 13.36 -14.48 -1.01
N GLY A 127 12.85 -13.52 -1.77
CA GLY A 127 13.62 -12.88 -2.84
C GLY A 127 14.84 -12.11 -2.31
N SER A 128 14.80 -11.67 -1.06
CA SER A 128 15.95 -11.06 -0.38
C SER A 128 16.98 -12.11 0.05
N ALA A 129 16.54 -13.27 0.56
CA ALA A 129 17.40 -14.41 0.88
C ALA A 129 18.17 -14.94 -0.34
N ASP A 130 17.52 -15.03 -1.50
CA ASP A 130 18.16 -15.48 -2.74
C ASP A 130 19.26 -14.53 -3.22
N LYS A 131 19.08 -13.20 -3.07
CA LYS A 131 20.12 -12.21 -3.40
C LYS A 131 21.36 -12.32 -2.52
N LYS A 132 21.22 -12.76 -1.28
CA LYS A 132 22.33 -12.97 -0.34
C LYS A 132 23.18 -14.20 -0.70
N SER A 133 22.64 -15.14 -1.49
CA SER A 133 23.32 -16.38 -1.89
C SER A 133 24.30 -16.23 -3.06
N ILE A 134 24.32 -15.08 -3.74
CA ILE A 134 25.28 -14.80 -4.81
C ILE A 134 26.58 -14.31 -4.17
N PRO A 135 27.68 -15.09 -4.18
CA PRO A 135 28.92 -14.66 -3.56
C PRO A 135 29.48 -13.46 -4.31
N SER A 136 29.72 -12.37 -3.57
CA SER A 136 30.47 -11.20 -4.02
C SER A 136 31.93 -11.58 -4.27
N ASN A 137 32.22 -12.27 -5.36
CA ASN A 137 33.57 -12.45 -5.85
C ASN A 137 33.65 -12.11 -7.35
N ALA A 138 33.66 -10.81 -7.64
CA ALA A 138 34.05 -10.26 -8.92
C ALA A 138 34.73 -8.91 -8.70
N LYS A 139 35.92 -8.96 -8.11
CA LYS A 139 36.95 -7.94 -8.32
C LYS A 139 38.22 -8.69 -8.64
N HIS A 140 38.64 -8.71 -9.90
CA HIS A 140 40.02 -8.71 -10.36
C HIS A 140 40.04 -7.96 -11.70
#